data_AF-A0A5C9BLR7-F1
#
_entry.id   AF-A0A5C9BLR7-F1
#
_cell.length_a   1.000
_cell.length_b   1.000
_cell.length_c   1.000
_cell.angle_alpha   90.00
_cell.angle_beta   90.00
_cell.angle_gamma   90.00
#
_symmetry.space_group_name_H-M   'P 1'
#
loop_
_entity.id
_entity.type
_entity.pdbx_description
1 polymer ?
#
loop_
_entity_poly.entity_id
_entity_poly.type
_entity_poly.pdbx_seq_one_letter_code
_entity_poly.pdbx_strand_id
1 'polypeptide(L)' 'PAAAQYLLEGLPGVGPKLAQVLLAHFGSPRAVFAATREELLQVKGVGPKSADTIIAVLS' A
#
# COMPACT_ATOMS: atom_id res chain seq x y z
N PRO A 1 2.88 8.60 -13.10
CA PRO A 1 2.31 8.86 -11.76
C PRO A 1 0.88 8.33 -11.58
N ALA A 2 -0.06 8.65 -12.49
CA ALA A 2 -1.47 8.26 -12.35
C ALA A 2 -1.71 6.74 -12.39
N ALA A 3 -1.08 6.02 -13.33
CA ALA A 3 -1.25 4.56 -13.45
C ALA A 3 -0.74 3.79 -12.22
N ALA A 4 0.40 4.21 -11.65
CA ALA A 4 0.96 3.59 -10.45
C ALA A 4 0.05 3.79 -9.23
N GLN A 5 -0.55 4.98 -9.10
CA GLN A 5 -1.48 5.27 -7.99
C GLN A 5 -2.76 4.46 -8.14
N TYR A 6 -3.31 4.41 -9.36
CA TYR A 6 -4.50 3.63 -9.68
C TYR A 6 -4.35 2.13 -9.36
N LEU A 7 -3.17 1.56 -9.63
CA LEU A 7 -2.87 0.16 -9.27
C LEU A 7 -2.94 -0.07 -7.76
N LEU A 8 -2.46 0.87 -6.95
CA LEU A 8 -2.51 0.74 -5.49
C LEU A 8 -3.90 1.00 -4.93
N GLU A 9 -4.69 1.87 -5.55
CA GLU A 9 -6.10 2.09 -5.18
C GLU A 9 -6.98 0.84 -5.41
N GLY A 10 -6.52 -0.11 -6.23
CA GLY A 10 -7.16 -1.41 -6.39
C GLY A 10 -7.00 -2.33 -5.18
N LEU A 11 -6.09 -2.03 -4.24
CA LEU A 11 -5.92 -2.82 -3.02
C LEU A 11 -7.08 -2.55 -2.03
N PRO A 12 -7.59 -3.58 -1.35
CA PRO A 12 -8.66 -3.42 -0.38
C PRO A 12 -8.22 -2.51 0.78
N GLY A 13 -9.05 -1.51 1.08
CA GLY A 13 -8.76 -0.54 2.13
C GLY A 13 -7.71 0.52 1.74
N VAL A 14 -7.28 0.56 0.48
CA VAL A 14 -6.36 1.58 -0.04
C VAL A 14 -7.12 2.57 -0.90
N GLY A 15 -7.42 3.74 -0.33
CA GLY A 15 -7.96 4.88 -1.07
C GLY A 15 -6.87 5.76 -1.72
N PRO A 16 -7.24 6.77 -2.51
CA PRO A 16 -6.32 7.62 -3.26
C PRO A 16 -5.25 8.30 -2.40
N LYS A 17 -5.64 8.79 -1.21
CA LYS A 17 -4.67 9.37 -0.26
C LYS A 17 -3.64 8.35 0.20
N LEU A 18 -4.08 7.12 0.51
CA LEU A 18 -3.17 6.10 1.00
C LEU A 18 -2.26 5.57 -0.11
N ALA A 19 -2.80 5.41 -1.33
CA ALA A 19 -2.01 5.06 -2.51
C ALA A 19 -0.89 6.07 -2.78
N GLN A 20 -1.16 7.37 -2.64
CA GLN A 20 -0.13 8.41 -2.77
C GLN A 20 0.96 8.29 -1.70
N VAL A 21 0.57 8.06 -0.44
CA VAL A 21 1.52 7.92 0.67
C VAL A 21 2.37 6.66 0.50
N LEU A 22 1.75 5.54 0.08
CA LEU A 22 2.45 4.29 -0.21
C LEU A 22 3.46 4.47 -1.36
N LEU A 23 3.07 5.13 -2.46
CA LEU A 23 4.01 5.43 -3.55
C LEU A 23 5.15 6.34 -3.11
N ALA A 24 4.85 7.36 -2.30
CA ALA A 24 5.87 8.26 -1.78
C ALA A 24 6.86 7.53 -0.86
N HIS A 25 6.40 6.55 -0.08
CA HIS A 25 7.23 5.77 0.83
C HIS A 25 8.06 4.70 0.12
N PHE A 26 7.43 3.88 -0.74
CA PHE A 26 8.04 2.71 -1.36
C PHE A 26 8.62 2.97 -2.77
N GLY A 27 8.29 4.11 -3.38
CA GLY A 27 8.79 4.54 -4.70
C GLY A 27 8.16 3.84 -5.91
N SER A 28 7.55 2.66 -5.74
CA SER A 28 6.86 1.94 -6.84
C SER A 28 5.77 0.99 -6.34
N PRO A 29 4.74 0.69 -7.17
CA PRO A 29 3.73 -0.30 -6.80
C PRO A 29 4.31 -1.68 -6.51
N ARG A 30 5.34 -2.09 -7.27
CA ARG A 30 6.02 -3.36 -7.07
C ARG A 30 6.64 -3.47 -5.68
N ALA A 31 7.24 -2.39 -5.18
CA ALA A 31 7.80 -2.36 -3.83
C ALA A 31 6.71 -2.45 -2.76
N VAL A 32 5.54 -1.82 -2.97
CA VAL A 32 4.38 -1.96 -2.08
C VAL A 32 3.87 -3.42 -2.05
N PHE A 33 3.79 -4.07 -3.21
CA PHE A 33 3.32 -5.46 -3.31
C PHE A 33 4.29 -6.48 -2.72
N ALA A 34 5.56 -6.11 -2.55
CA ALA A 34 6.58 -6.95 -1.93
C ALA A 34 6.82 -6.57 -0.45
N ALA A 35 6.15 -5.53 0.06
CA ALA A 35 6.36 -5.04 1.41
C ALA A 35 5.86 -6.05 2.44
N THR A 36 6.62 -6.19 3.51
CA THR A 36 6.24 -6.93 4.71
C THR A 36 5.17 -6.16 5.49
N ARG A 37 4.49 -6.88 6.39
CA ARG A 37 3.51 -6.28 7.30
C ARG A 37 4.14 -5.16 8.15
N GLU A 38 5.36 -5.40 8.64
CA GLU A 38 6.11 -4.47 9.48
C GLU A 38 6.46 -3.19 8.72
N GLU A 39 6.87 -3.30 7.46
CA GLU A 39 7.15 -2.17 6.58
C GLU A 39 5.88 -1.37 6.25
N LEU A 40 4.77 -2.05 5.95
CA LEU A 40 3.49 -1.38 5.71
C LEU A 40 3.04 -0.57 6.93
N LEU A 41 3.26 -1.08 8.15
CA LEU A 41 2.95 -0.38 9.40
C LEU A 41 3.81 0.86 9.67
N GLN A 42 4.95 1.03 8.99
CA GLN A 42 5.74 2.27 9.05
C GLN A 42 5.12 3.40 8.24
N VAL A 43 4.15 3.09 7.37
CA VAL A 43 3.51 4.09 6.52
C VAL A 43 2.41 4.81 7.28
N LYS A 44 2.54 6.14 7.35
CA LYS A 44 1.55 7.00 8.00
C LYS A 44 0.15 6.77 7.43
N GLY A 45 -0.78 6.37 8.29
CA GLY A 45 -2.17 6.10 7.91
C GLY A 45 -2.46 4.64 7.56
N VAL A 46 -1.44 3.77 7.54
CA VAL A 46 -1.64 2.31 7.51
C VAL A 46 -1.73 1.80 8.95
N GLY A 47 -2.91 1.32 9.33
CA GLY A 47 -3.10 0.60 10.60
C GLY A 47 -2.94 -0.91 10.43
N PRO A 48 -2.90 -1.68 11.53
CA PRO A 48 -2.81 -3.15 11.52
C PRO A 48 -3.82 -3.79 10.58
N LYS A 49 -5.10 -3.39 10.66
CA LYS A 49 -6.16 -3.91 9.80
C LYS A 49 -5.88 -3.70 8.31
N SER A 50 -5.40 -2.52 7.92
CA SER A 50 -5.06 -2.23 6.52
C SER A 50 -3.87 -3.05 6.06
N ALA A 51 -2.81 -3.13 6.88
CA ALA A 51 -1.64 -3.94 6.58
C ALA A 51 -2.01 -5.42 6.40
N ASP A 52 -2.79 -5.98 7.33
CA ASP A 52 -3.25 -7.37 7.28
C ASP A 52 -4.08 -7.64 6.02
N THR A 53 -4.97 -6.72 5.65
CA THR A 53 -5.83 -6.86 4.47
C THR A 53 -5.02 -6.79 3.18
N ILE A 54 -4.02 -5.91 3.10
CA ILE A 54 -3.13 -5.80 1.94
C ILE A 54 -2.33 -7.10 1.78
N ILE A 55 -1.69 -7.58 2.85
CA ILE A 55 -0.90 -8.82 2.83
C ILE A 55 -1.76 -10.03 2.44
N ALA A 56 -2.99 -10.10 2.94
CA ALA A 56 -3.90 -11.21 2.65
C ALA A 56 -4.28 -11.35 1.16
N VAL A 57 -4.22 -10.28 0.36
CA VAL A 57 -4.51 -10.33 -1.08
C VAL A 57 -3.26 -10.59 -1.94
N LEU A 58 -2.08 -10.34 -1.38
CA LEU A 58 -0.79 -10.53 -2.06
C LEU A 58 -0.17 -11.91 -1.80
N SER A 59 -0.69 -12.63 -0.81
CA SER A 59 -0.31 -14.02 -0.48
C SER A 59 -1.08 -15.01 -1.34
#